data_AF-F1L9E4-F1
#
_entry.id   AF-F1L9E4-F1
#
_cell.length_a   1.000
_cell.length_b   1.000
_cell.length_c   1.000
_cell.angle_alpha   90.00
_cell.angle_beta   90.00
_cell.angle_gamma   90.00
#
_symmetry.space_group_name_H-M   'P 1'
#
loop_
_entity.id
_entity.type
_entity.pdbx_description
1 polymer ?
#
loop_
_entity_poly.entity_id
_entity_poly.type
_entity_poly.pdbx_seq_one_letter_code
_entity_poly.pdbx_strand_id
1 'polypeptide(L)'
;MIQAVLEIVRLRLAYFANFWNCFDIINLILYIAVIYLGIRLFLMTEQQLKQIVPVPTNRQFYYVNLHPLANAHDTFTEAMAVMLIVAWIKTMKYISFNKTMTQLTATLERSAKDIGGFSVMFFIFFLAYAQFGFLAFGTQIAEYSSLYNAVFALLRTILGDFDFNALESADRILGPLFFLTYVFFVFFILLNMFLAIINDSYTEVKSELSRQPNDIEMIDIAAGYWQSLLRKLRLKKKDTTPEDNDCERFRDALLAEGFSEDEIAEAFIKYDISGRKLELDDMQMVERALFMQKGKVHEELRKQEQTTRDTNILNHRVSHLEESLFRMCDRIETIISAVKRMDEAITRTNRNDDIVRAETALRARIPNSS
;
A
#
# COMPACT_ATOMS: atom_id res chain seq x y z
N MET A 1 10.99 -10.79 -24.22
CA MET A 1 10.34 -11.89 -24.98
C MET A 1 11.27 -13.09 -25.08
N ILE A 2 12.38 -13.01 -25.83
CA ILE A 2 13.29 -14.16 -26.07
C ILE A 2 13.93 -14.70 -24.78
N GLN A 3 14.39 -13.82 -23.88
CA GLN A 3 15.00 -14.22 -22.62
C GLN A 3 14.02 -14.98 -21.69
N ALA A 4 12.77 -14.52 -21.57
CA ALA A 4 11.73 -15.20 -20.80
C ALA A 4 11.37 -16.58 -21.38
N VAL A 5 11.29 -16.70 -22.71
CA VAL A 5 11.05 -17.99 -23.39
C VAL A 5 12.22 -18.97 -23.15
N LEU A 6 13.45 -18.47 -23.19
CA LEU A 6 14.65 -19.29 -22.97
C LEU A 6 14.76 -19.77 -21.52
N GLU A 7 14.33 -18.94 -20.57
CA GLU A 7 14.27 -19.24 -19.15
C GLU A 7 13.16 -20.26 -18.81
N ILE A 8 12.00 -20.17 -19.46
CA ILE A 8 10.91 -21.18 -19.39
C ILE A 8 11.38 -22.53 -19.91
N VAL A 9 12.10 -22.56 -21.03
CA VAL A 9 12.65 -23.80 -21.61
C VAL A 9 13.68 -24.45 -20.68
N ARG A 10 14.45 -23.64 -19.94
CA ARG A 10 15.50 -24.11 -19.03
C ARG A 10 14.98 -24.57 -17.66
N LEU A 11 14.01 -23.88 -17.08
CA LEU A 11 13.52 -24.12 -15.71
C LEU A 11 12.22 -24.93 -15.63
N ARG A 12 11.54 -25.19 -16.75
CA ARG A 12 10.32 -26.03 -16.88
C ARG A 12 9.30 -25.76 -15.77
N LEU A 13 9.10 -26.71 -14.86
CA LEU A 13 8.07 -26.66 -13.79
C LEU A 13 8.50 -25.79 -12.60
N ALA A 14 9.80 -25.64 -12.34
CA ALA A 14 10.30 -24.79 -11.25
C ALA A 14 10.08 -23.30 -11.55
N TYR A 15 9.93 -22.93 -12.82
CA TYR A 15 9.64 -21.56 -13.23
C TYR A 15 8.28 -21.07 -12.71
N PHE A 16 7.26 -21.94 -12.65
CA PHE A 16 5.90 -21.59 -12.22
C PHE A 16 5.75 -21.42 -10.71
N ALA A 17 6.74 -21.82 -9.91
CA ALA A 17 6.70 -21.67 -8.46
C ALA A 17 6.94 -20.23 -8.00
N ASN A 18 7.56 -19.39 -8.84
CA ASN A 18 7.85 -17.99 -8.52
C ASN A 18 6.69 -17.09 -9.01
N PHE A 19 6.11 -16.31 -8.09
CA PHE A 19 5.03 -15.37 -8.36
C PHE A 19 5.36 -14.41 -9.52
N TRP A 20 6.57 -13.87 -9.53
CA TRP A 20 7.02 -12.91 -10.54
C TRP A 20 7.14 -13.52 -11.93
N ASN A 21 7.49 -14.80 -12.01
CA ASN A 21 7.59 -15.53 -13.27
C ASN A 21 6.20 -15.77 -13.87
N CYS A 22 5.20 -16.07 -13.05
CA CYS A 22 3.81 -16.17 -13.49
C CYS A 22 3.32 -14.81 -14.03
N PHE A 23 3.60 -13.72 -13.31
CA PHE A 23 3.27 -12.37 -13.75
C PHE A 23 3.94 -11.99 -15.08
N ASP A 24 5.20 -12.37 -15.27
CA ASP A 24 5.93 -12.14 -16.53
C ASP A 24 5.32 -12.92 -17.71
N ILE A 25 4.78 -14.13 -17.49
CA ILE A 25 4.03 -14.90 -18.50
C ILE A 25 2.70 -14.22 -18.85
N ILE A 26 1.94 -13.77 -17.84
CA ILE A 26 0.66 -13.08 -18.07
C ILE A 26 0.90 -11.83 -18.93
N ASN A 27 1.93 -11.06 -18.60
CA ASN A 27 2.29 -9.87 -19.37
C ASN A 27 2.73 -10.24 -20.80
N LEU A 28 3.49 -11.32 -20.98
CA LEU A 28 3.87 -11.84 -22.31
C LEU A 28 2.64 -12.18 -23.16
N ILE A 29 1.68 -12.92 -22.59
CA ILE A 29 0.44 -13.30 -23.27
C ILE A 29 -0.35 -12.04 -23.66
N LEU A 30 -0.43 -11.07 -22.76
CA LEU A 30 -1.13 -9.81 -22.99
C LEU A 30 -0.48 -8.99 -24.12
N TYR A 31 0.85 -8.93 -24.19
CA TYR A 31 1.55 -8.30 -25.32
C TYR A 31 1.22 -8.98 -26.65
N ILE A 32 1.24 -10.32 -26.70
CA ILE A 32 0.89 -11.07 -27.91
C ILE A 32 -0.58 -10.79 -28.31
N ALA A 33 -1.49 -10.74 -27.34
CA ALA A 33 -2.90 -10.44 -27.57
C ALA A 33 -3.10 -9.02 -28.13
N VAL A 34 -2.44 -8.01 -27.57
CA VAL A 34 -2.51 -6.63 -28.06
C VAL A 34 -1.92 -6.50 -29.46
N ILE A 35 -0.79 -7.15 -29.75
CA ILE A 35 -0.21 -7.20 -31.10
C ILE A 35 -1.19 -7.84 -32.08
N TYR A 36 -1.80 -8.97 -31.72
CA TYR A 36 -2.79 -9.64 -32.53
C TYR A 36 -4.01 -8.75 -32.82
N LEU A 37 -4.56 -8.09 -31.78
CA LEU A 37 -5.68 -7.16 -31.92
C LEU A 37 -5.30 -5.94 -32.78
N GLY A 38 -4.09 -5.43 -32.65
CA GLY A 38 -3.57 -4.34 -33.48
C GLY A 38 -3.47 -4.74 -34.96
N ILE A 39 -2.95 -5.94 -35.25
CA ILE A 39 -2.91 -6.48 -36.63
C ILE A 39 -4.32 -6.67 -37.17
N ARG A 40 -5.24 -7.24 -36.37
CA ARG A 40 -6.65 -7.42 -36.74
C ARG A 40 -7.30 -6.08 -37.06
N LEU A 41 -7.10 -5.06 -36.23
CA LEU A 41 -7.62 -3.71 -36.44
C LEU A 41 -7.06 -3.08 -37.71
N PHE A 42 -5.75 -3.22 -37.96
CA PHE A 42 -5.12 -2.73 -39.18
C PHE A 42 -5.69 -3.39 -40.45
N LEU A 43 -5.77 -4.72 -40.48
CA LEU A 43 -6.33 -5.46 -41.62
C LEU A 43 -7.80 -5.11 -41.89
N MET A 44 -8.59 -4.95 -40.82
CA MET A 44 -10.00 -4.58 -40.91
C MET A 44 -10.17 -3.15 -41.41
N THR A 45 -9.32 -2.23 -40.98
CA THR A 45 -9.30 -0.83 -41.44
C THR A 45 -8.97 -0.76 -42.93
N GLU A 46 -7.93 -1.47 -43.38
CA GLU A 46 -7.54 -1.57 -44.80
C GLU A 46 -8.67 -2.15 -45.67
N GLN A 47 -9.34 -3.19 -45.20
CA GLN A 47 -10.46 -3.79 -45.93
C GLN A 47 -11.63 -2.82 -46.06
N GLN A 48 -11.98 -2.09 -45.00
CA GLN A 48 -13.06 -1.11 -45.01
C GLN A 48 -12.72 0.12 -45.86
N LEU A 49 -11.48 0.62 -45.77
CA LEU A 49 -11.00 1.77 -46.57
C LEU A 49 -11.10 1.48 -48.08
N LYS A 50 -10.72 0.26 -48.51
CA LYS A 50 -10.85 -0.18 -49.90
C LYS A 50 -12.30 -0.26 -50.39
N GLN A 51 -13.28 -0.39 -49.51
CA GLN A 51 -14.71 -0.39 -49.86
C GLN A 51 -15.30 1.03 -49.91
N ILE A 52 -14.67 2.01 -49.25
CA ILE A 52 -15.08 3.42 -49.28
C ILE A 52 -14.57 4.12 -50.55
N VAL A 53 -13.40 3.75 -51.07
CA VAL A 53 -12.78 4.38 -52.25
C VAL A 53 -13.56 4.18 -53.58
N PRO A 54 -14.25 3.05 -53.87
CA PRO A 54 -15.04 2.91 -55.08
C PRO A 54 -16.48 3.42 -54.87
N VAL A 55 -16.66 4.73 -54.65
CA VAL A 55 -18.01 5.33 -54.67
C VAL A 55 -18.43 5.53 -56.14
N PRO A 56 -19.51 4.89 -56.62
CA PRO A 56 -20.03 5.18 -57.95
C PRO A 56 -20.64 6.58 -57.98
N THR A 57 -20.25 7.41 -58.97
CA THR A 57 -20.70 8.80 -59.19
C THR A 57 -22.23 8.99 -59.26
N ASN A 58 -22.99 7.89 -59.36
CA ASN A 58 -24.43 7.89 -59.68
C ASN A 58 -25.37 7.63 -58.48
N ARG A 59 -24.89 7.64 -57.23
CA ARG A 59 -25.73 7.55 -56.01
C ARG A 59 -25.38 8.66 -55.02
N GLN A 60 -26.34 9.51 -54.70
CA GLN A 60 -26.17 10.65 -53.76
C GLN A 60 -26.04 10.24 -52.29
N PHE A 61 -26.42 9.01 -51.92
CA PHE A 61 -26.30 8.49 -50.55
C PHE A 61 -25.84 7.03 -50.56
N TYR A 62 -24.72 6.72 -49.89
CA TYR A 62 -24.19 5.37 -49.67
C TYR A 62 -23.82 5.22 -48.20
N TYR A 63 -24.33 4.17 -47.55
CA TYR A 63 -24.11 3.92 -46.13
C TYR A 63 -22.99 2.88 -45.94
N VAL A 64 -22.02 3.21 -45.08
CA VAL A 64 -20.89 2.34 -44.74
C VAL A 64 -21.03 1.90 -43.30
N ASN A 65 -21.10 0.59 -43.07
CA ASN A 65 -21.19 0.00 -41.74
C ASN A 65 -19.83 0.04 -41.03
N LEU A 66 -19.55 1.12 -40.29
CA LEU A 66 -18.33 1.26 -39.47
C LEU A 66 -18.44 0.63 -38.08
N HIS A 67 -19.63 0.15 -37.69
CA HIS A 67 -19.87 -0.43 -36.37
C HIS A 67 -18.90 -1.58 -35.99
N PRO A 68 -18.63 -2.59 -36.84
CA PRO A 68 -17.72 -3.66 -36.47
C PRO A 68 -16.25 -3.20 -36.42
N LEU A 69 -15.89 -2.10 -37.11
CA LEU A 69 -14.58 -1.46 -36.97
C LEU A 69 -14.46 -0.71 -35.64
N ALA A 70 -15.51 0.02 -35.25
CA ALA A 70 -15.59 0.69 -33.95
C ALA A 70 -15.47 -0.32 -32.79
N ASN A 71 -16.23 -1.42 -32.82
CA ASN A 71 -16.14 -2.45 -31.77
C ASN A 71 -14.73 -3.08 -31.69
N ALA A 72 -14.07 -3.29 -32.84
CA ALA A 72 -12.71 -3.80 -32.87
C ALA A 72 -11.70 -2.80 -32.29
N HIS A 73 -11.91 -1.51 -32.55
CA HIS A 73 -11.12 -0.43 -31.96
C HIS A 73 -11.34 -0.36 -30.44
N ASP A 74 -12.58 -0.39 -29.96
CA ASP A 74 -12.91 -0.33 -28.53
C ASP A 74 -12.29 -1.51 -27.78
N THR A 75 -12.41 -2.74 -28.32
CA THR A 75 -11.76 -3.93 -27.75
C THR A 75 -10.23 -3.77 -27.70
N PHE A 76 -9.62 -3.17 -28.72
CA PHE A 76 -8.18 -2.90 -28.75
C PHE A 76 -7.79 -1.86 -27.69
N THR A 77 -8.56 -0.78 -27.55
CA THR A 77 -8.33 0.25 -26.53
C THR A 77 -8.48 -0.30 -25.11
N GLU A 78 -9.49 -1.13 -24.86
CA GLU A 78 -9.68 -1.82 -23.57
C GLU A 78 -8.49 -2.75 -23.25
N ALA A 79 -8.03 -3.56 -24.22
CA ALA A 79 -6.87 -4.42 -24.04
C ALA A 79 -5.57 -3.62 -23.79
N MET A 80 -5.39 -2.49 -24.48
CA MET A 80 -4.30 -1.54 -24.25
C MET A 80 -4.34 -0.95 -22.84
N ALA A 81 -5.53 -0.60 -22.33
CA ALA A 81 -5.70 -0.08 -20.97
C ALA A 81 -5.31 -1.12 -19.91
N VAL A 82 -5.71 -2.38 -20.09
CA VAL A 82 -5.30 -3.48 -19.20
C VAL A 82 -3.78 -3.68 -19.25
N MET A 83 -3.19 -3.66 -20.45
CA MET A 83 -1.73 -3.75 -20.62
C MET A 83 -0.98 -2.63 -19.90
N LEU A 84 -1.52 -1.41 -19.93
CA LEU A 84 -0.92 -0.27 -19.24
C LEU A 84 -0.90 -0.49 -17.71
N ILE A 85 -2.00 -0.97 -17.13
CA ILE A 85 -2.06 -1.27 -15.69
C ILE A 85 -1.05 -2.37 -15.32
N VAL A 86 -0.99 -3.45 -16.11
CA VAL A 86 -0.03 -4.55 -15.89
C VAL A 86 1.42 -4.05 -16.01
N ALA A 87 1.70 -3.15 -16.96
CA ALA A 87 3.01 -2.54 -17.11
C ALA A 87 3.38 -1.67 -15.88
N TRP A 88 2.44 -0.91 -15.33
CA TRP A 88 2.65 -0.15 -14.09
C TRP A 88 2.94 -1.04 -12.88
N ILE A 89 2.20 -2.15 -12.74
CA ILE A 89 2.48 -3.14 -11.68
C ILE A 89 3.88 -3.74 -11.88
N LYS A 90 4.29 -4.02 -13.12
CA LYS A 90 5.65 -4.48 -13.43
C LYS A 90 6.72 -3.48 -13.01
N THR A 91 6.46 -2.18 -13.14
CA THR A 91 7.36 -1.13 -12.67
C THR A 91 7.63 -1.24 -11.16
N MET A 92 6.66 -1.69 -10.36
CA MET A 92 6.88 -1.92 -8.92
C MET A 92 7.97 -2.95 -8.63
N LYS A 93 8.09 -4.01 -9.46
CA LYS A 93 9.19 -4.99 -9.39
C LYS A 93 10.56 -4.33 -9.59
N TYR A 94 10.64 -3.30 -10.43
CA TYR A 94 11.90 -2.59 -10.66
C TYR A 94 12.16 -1.50 -9.61
N ILE A 95 11.15 -1.04 -8.88
CA ILE A 95 11.31 -0.07 -7.78
C ILE A 95 11.73 -0.76 -6.47
N SER A 96 11.61 -2.10 -6.37
CA SER A 96 12.06 -2.88 -5.22
C SER A 96 13.58 -2.92 -5.01
N PHE A 97 14.36 -2.02 -5.61
CA PHE A 97 15.74 -1.75 -5.16
C PHE A 97 15.76 -1.00 -3.82
N ASN A 98 14.65 -0.40 -3.40
CA ASN A 98 14.52 0.22 -2.08
C ASN A 98 14.10 -0.81 -1.02
N LYS A 99 14.83 -0.87 0.10
CA LYS A 99 14.58 -1.74 1.27
C LYS A 99 13.13 -1.74 1.74
N THR A 100 12.47 -0.57 1.75
CA THR A 100 11.07 -0.44 2.16
C THR A 100 10.10 -1.20 1.22
N MET A 101 10.34 -1.13 -0.08
CA MET A 101 9.49 -1.80 -1.08
C MET A 101 9.74 -3.31 -1.12
N THR A 102 10.99 -3.73 -0.91
CA THR A 102 11.34 -5.14 -0.73
C THR A 102 10.65 -5.72 0.51
N GLN A 103 10.64 -4.99 1.63
CA GLN A 103 9.96 -5.41 2.85
C GLN A 103 8.44 -5.60 2.64
N LEU A 104 7.77 -4.66 1.96
CA LEU A 104 6.34 -4.77 1.64
C LEU A 104 6.05 -5.98 0.75
N THR A 105 6.86 -6.17 -0.30
CA THR A 105 6.72 -7.29 -1.24
C THR A 105 6.93 -8.64 -0.54
N ALA A 106 7.98 -8.76 0.27
CA ALA A 106 8.28 -9.98 1.02
C ALA A 106 7.19 -10.29 2.06
N THR A 107 6.62 -9.27 2.70
CA THR A 107 5.47 -9.42 3.63
C THR A 107 4.26 -10.00 2.90
N LEU A 108 3.93 -9.48 1.71
CA LEU A 108 2.83 -9.97 0.89
C LEU A 108 3.08 -11.40 0.40
N GLU A 109 4.28 -11.71 -0.07
CA GLU A 109 4.62 -13.06 -0.56
C GLU A 109 4.58 -14.10 0.57
N ARG A 110 5.04 -13.73 1.77
CA ARG A 110 4.99 -14.57 2.96
C ARG A 110 3.56 -14.83 3.42
N SER A 111 2.75 -13.77 3.54
CA SER A 111 1.35 -13.87 3.94
C SER A 111 0.44 -14.48 2.88
N ALA A 112 0.86 -14.54 1.60
CA ALA A 112 0.01 -14.98 0.49
C ALA A 112 -0.59 -16.37 0.68
N LYS A 113 0.15 -17.31 1.29
CA LYS A 113 -0.36 -18.67 1.56
C LYS A 113 -1.49 -18.66 2.60
N ASP A 114 -1.30 -17.91 3.68
CA ASP A 114 -2.26 -17.83 4.78
C ASP A 114 -3.49 -17.00 4.36
N ILE A 115 -3.26 -15.89 3.65
CA ILE A 115 -4.30 -15.10 2.98
C ILE A 115 -5.07 -15.97 1.99
N GLY A 116 -4.39 -16.82 1.21
CA GLY A 116 -5.03 -17.73 0.25
C GLY A 116 -5.98 -18.71 0.95
N GLY A 117 -5.54 -19.34 2.05
CA GLY A 117 -6.39 -20.22 2.85
C GLY A 117 -7.59 -19.50 3.47
N PHE A 118 -7.38 -18.31 4.01
CA PHE A 118 -8.44 -17.48 4.56
C PHE A 118 -9.43 -16.99 3.48
N SER A 119 -8.93 -16.64 2.29
CA SER A 119 -9.73 -16.18 1.16
C SER A 119 -10.74 -17.23 0.71
N VAL A 120 -10.38 -18.52 0.76
CA VAL A 120 -11.34 -19.61 0.47
C VAL A 120 -12.50 -19.60 1.45
N MET A 121 -12.24 -19.44 2.75
CA MET A 121 -13.31 -19.35 3.76
C MET A 121 -14.18 -18.11 3.54
N PHE A 122 -13.53 -16.96 3.24
CA PHE A 122 -14.22 -15.73 2.89
C PHE A 122 -15.15 -15.92 1.68
N PHE A 123 -14.68 -16.51 0.58
CA PHE A 123 -15.48 -16.71 -0.62
C PHE A 123 -16.67 -17.65 -0.38
N ILE A 124 -16.51 -18.71 0.42
CA ILE A 124 -17.63 -19.60 0.77
C ILE A 124 -18.70 -18.83 1.53
N PHE A 125 -18.31 -18.07 2.56
CA PHE A 125 -19.22 -17.23 3.34
C PHE A 125 -19.88 -16.16 2.47
N PHE A 126 -19.08 -15.46 1.66
CA PHE A 126 -19.51 -14.38 0.78
C PHE A 126 -20.51 -14.86 -0.28
N LEU A 127 -20.23 -15.99 -0.94
CA LEU A 127 -21.15 -16.58 -1.93
C LEU A 127 -22.42 -17.11 -1.28
N ALA A 128 -22.36 -17.66 -0.06
CA ALA A 128 -23.55 -18.05 0.68
C ALA A 128 -24.47 -16.85 0.96
N TYR A 129 -23.91 -15.71 1.37
CA TYR A 129 -24.67 -14.47 1.53
C TYR A 129 -25.17 -13.91 0.20
N ALA A 130 -24.41 -14.03 -0.89
CA ALA A 130 -24.86 -13.59 -2.22
C ALA A 130 -26.07 -14.41 -2.70
N GLN A 131 -26.03 -15.73 -2.51
CA GLN A 131 -27.14 -16.62 -2.81
C GLN A 131 -28.34 -16.36 -1.90
N PHE A 132 -28.10 -16.15 -0.60
CA PHE A 132 -29.15 -15.79 0.35
C PHE A 132 -29.85 -14.49 -0.08
N GLY A 133 -29.08 -13.43 -0.37
CA GLY A 133 -29.63 -12.13 -0.78
C GLY A 133 -30.39 -12.22 -2.11
N PHE A 134 -29.86 -12.97 -3.07
CA PHE A 134 -30.55 -13.24 -4.34
C PHE A 134 -31.89 -13.95 -4.12
N LEU A 135 -31.95 -14.98 -3.26
CA LEU A 135 -33.17 -15.73 -3.00
C LEU A 135 -34.18 -14.95 -2.14
N ALA A 136 -33.72 -14.19 -1.16
CA ALA A 136 -34.57 -13.45 -0.23
C ALA A 136 -35.10 -12.14 -0.82
N PHE A 137 -34.25 -11.39 -1.53
CA PHE A 137 -34.52 -10.02 -1.95
C PHE A 137 -34.53 -9.81 -3.47
N GLY A 138 -34.18 -10.82 -4.27
CA GLY A 138 -33.99 -10.65 -5.72
C GLY A 138 -35.25 -10.28 -6.51
N THR A 139 -36.44 -10.54 -5.97
CA THR A 139 -37.71 -10.11 -6.58
C THR A 139 -38.11 -8.69 -6.20
N GLN A 140 -37.56 -8.13 -5.13
CA GLN A 140 -37.96 -6.85 -4.55
C GLN A 140 -36.92 -5.75 -4.78
N ILE A 141 -35.63 -6.12 -4.83
CA ILE A 141 -34.51 -5.18 -4.89
C ILE A 141 -33.67 -5.47 -6.15
N ALA A 142 -33.51 -4.45 -7.00
CA ALA A 142 -32.75 -4.58 -8.26
C ALA A 142 -31.29 -4.99 -8.04
N GLU A 143 -30.68 -4.58 -6.92
CA GLU A 143 -29.32 -4.92 -6.54
C GLU A 143 -29.13 -6.42 -6.27
N TYR A 144 -30.20 -7.13 -5.92
CA TYR A 144 -30.19 -8.57 -5.68
C TYR A 144 -30.87 -9.36 -6.80
N SER A 145 -31.21 -8.73 -7.93
CA SER A 145 -31.97 -9.33 -9.04
C SER A 145 -31.26 -10.47 -9.77
N SER A 146 -29.94 -10.55 -9.68
CA SER A 146 -29.13 -11.64 -10.23
C SER A 146 -27.99 -11.95 -9.28
N LEU A 147 -27.44 -13.17 -9.32
CA LEU A 147 -26.29 -13.53 -8.49
C LEU A 147 -25.09 -12.60 -8.76
N TYR A 148 -24.90 -12.18 -10.01
CA TYR A 148 -23.88 -11.19 -10.37
C TYR A 148 -24.12 -9.86 -9.66
N ASN A 149 -25.32 -9.30 -9.78
CA ASN A 149 -25.65 -8.03 -9.12
C ASN A 149 -25.55 -8.14 -7.59
N ALA A 150 -25.97 -9.26 -7.01
CA ALA A 150 -25.90 -9.50 -5.56
C ALA A 150 -24.44 -9.52 -5.06
N VAL A 151 -23.51 -10.09 -5.83
CA VAL A 151 -22.08 -10.03 -5.53
C VAL A 151 -21.59 -8.58 -5.51
N PHE A 152 -21.98 -7.75 -6.48
CA PHE A 152 -21.62 -6.33 -6.49
C PHE A 152 -22.26 -5.56 -5.33
N ALA A 153 -23.52 -5.85 -4.98
CA ALA A 153 -24.22 -5.23 -3.86
C ALA A 153 -23.52 -5.53 -2.53
N LEU A 154 -23.11 -6.78 -2.31
CA LEU A 154 -22.35 -7.17 -1.13
C LEU A 154 -20.97 -6.50 -1.09
N LEU A 155 -20.23 -6.45 -2.21
CA LEU A 155 -18.95 -5.71 -2.27
C LEU A 155 -19.12 -4.22 -1.95
N ARG A 156 -20.17 -3.56 -2.47
CA ARG A 156 -20.49 -2.16 -2.14
C ARG A 156 -20.81 -1.99 -0.65
N THR A 157 -21.49 -2.97 -0.05
CA THR A 157 -21.78 -2.97 1.38
C THR A 157 -20.50 -2.98 2.23
N ILE A 158 -19.46 -3.72 1.81
CA ILE A 158 -18.14 -3.69 2.48
C ILE A 158 -17.50 -2.29 2.41
N LEU A 159 -17.68 -1.58 1.29
CA LEU A 159 -17.20 -0.20 1.11
C LEU A 159 -18.03 0.83 1.89
N GLY A 160 -19.12 0.42 2.54
CA GLY A 160 -20.04 1.29 3.26
C GLY A 160 -21.13 1.92 2.40
N ASP A 161 -21.29 1.47 1.15
CA ASP A 161 -22.32 1.93 0.23
C ASP A 161 -23.43 0.88 0.13
N PHE A 162 -24.54 1.11 0.85
CA PHE A 162 -25.68 0.19 0.92
C PHE A 162 -26.99 0.94 1.12
N ASP A 163 -28.09 0.43 0.56
CA ASP A 163 -29.44 0.94 0.79
C ASP A 163 -30.17 0.10 1.86
N PHE A 164 -30.00 0.49 3.12
CA PHE A 164 -30.66 -0.20 4.23
C PHE A 164 -32.19 -0.07 4.18
N ASN A 165 -32.72 1.05 3.67
CA ASN A 165 -34.17 1.26 3.59
C ASN A 165 -34.81 0.31 2.58
N ALA A 166 -34.11 0.01 1.47
CA ALA A 166 -34.55 -1.00 0.51
C ALA A 166 -34.61 -2.40 1.14
N LEU A 167 -33.63 -2.76 1.98
CA LEU A 167 -33.63 -4.05 2.69
C LEU A 167 -34.78 -4.13 3.73
N GLU A 168 -34.97 -3.10 4.54
CA GLU A 168 -36.04 -3.07 5.56
C GLU A 168 -37.43 -3.06 4.93
N SER A 169 -37.61 -2.37 3.80
CA SER A 169 -38.90 -2.34 3.09
C SER A 169 -39.22 -3.66 2.38
N ALA A 170 -38.21 -4.41 1.94
CA ALA A 170 -38.41 -5.73 1.33
C ALA A 170 -38.81 -6.80 2.35
N ASP A 171 -38.16 -6.82 3.52
CA ASP A 171 -38.59 -7.62 4.66
C ASP A 171 -38.17 -6.95 5.97
N ARG A 172 -39.17 -6.59 6.78
CA ARG A 172 -38.97 -5.83 8.02
C ARG A 172 -38.15 -6.55 9.09
N ILE A 173 -38.06 -7.88 9.03
CA ILE A 173 -37.31 -8.70 10.00
C ILE A 173 -36.05 -9.26 9.32
N LEU A 174 -36.22 -9.90 8.16
CA LEU A 174 -35.14 -10.59 7.48
C LEU A 174 -34.10 -9.62 6.90
N GLY A 175 -34.52 -8.46 6.41
CA GLY A 175 -33.65 -7.42 5.84
C GLY A 175 -32.64 -6.89 6.87
N PRO A 176 -33.10 -6.32 8.01
CA PRO A 176 -32.21 -5.86 9.06
C PRO A 176 -31.34 -6.97 9.65
N LEU A 177 -31.88 -8.19 9.82
CA LEU A 177 -31.12 -9.33 10.33
C LEU A 177 -29.98 -9.70 9.37
N PHE A 178 -30.29 -9.86 8.09
CA PHE A 178 -29.30 -10.17 7.04
C PHE A 178 -28.19 -9.11 7.00
N PHE A 179 -28.57 -7.84 7.00
CA PHE A 179 -27.62 -6.73 6.97
C PHE A 179 -26.72 -6.75 8.21
N LEU A 180 -27.32 -6.84 9.40
CA LEU A 180 -26.58 -6.80 10.67
C LEU A 180 -25.63 -7.98 10.79
N THR A 181 -26.06 -9.20 10.46
CA THR A 181 -25.18 -10.36 10.53
C THR A 181 -24.08 -10.28 9.49
N TYR A 182 -24.37 -9.86 8.25
CA TYR A 182 -23.35 -9.69 7.22
C TYR A 182 -22.26 -8.70 7.64
N VAL A 183 -22.66 -7.49 8.04
CA VAL A 183 -21.74 -6.44 8.50
C VAL A 183 -20.96 -6.90 9.72
N PHE A 184 -21.61 -7.55 10.69
CA PHE A 184 -20.93 -8.06 11.87
C PHE A 184 -19.80 -9.04 11.50
N PHE A 185 -20.10 -10.04 10.69
CA PHE A 185 -19.12 -11.03 10.27
C PHE A 185 -18.01 -10.43 9.41
N VAL A 186 -18.31 -9.53 8.47
CA VAL A 186 -17.29 -8.94 7.60
C VAL A 186 -16.35 -8.02 8.37
N PHE A 187 -16.88 -7.07 9.14
CA PHE A 187 -16.03 -6.07 9.80
C PHE A 187 -15.36 -6.62 11.05
N PHE A 188 -16.07 -7.31 11.93
CA PHE A 188 -15.49 -7.74 13.21
C PHE A 188 -14.67 -9.03 13.10
N ILE A 189 -15.03 -9.94 12.20
CA ILE A 189 -14.36 -11.23 12.09
C ILE A 189 -13.39 -11.21 10.90
N LEU A 190 -13.91 -11.01 9.69
CA LEU A 190 -13.12 -11.24 8.48
C LEU A 190 -12.02 -10.18 8.29
N LEU A 191 -12.34 -8.89 8.43
CA LEU A 191 -11.38 -7.81 8.25
C LEU A 191 -10.30 -7.84 9.35
N ASN A 192 -10.69 -8.08 10.60
CA ASN A 192 -9.74 -8.20 11.71
C ASN A 192 -8.81 -9.40 11.57
N MET A 193 -9.32 -10.55 11.10
CA MET A 193 -8.49 -11.72 10.82
C MET A 193 -7.53 -11.48 9.65
N PHE A 194 -7.98 -10.81 8.58
CA PHE A 194 -7.12 -10.42 7.48
C PHE A 194 -5.98 -9.49 7.91
N LEU A 195 -6.29 -8.48 8.73
CA LEU A 195 -5.30 -7.57 9.30
C LEU A 195 -4.31 -8.29 10.21
N ALA A 196 -4.76 -9.25 11.02
CA ALA A 196 -3.90 -10.05 11.87
C ALA A 196 -2.87 -10.84 11.06
N ILE A 197 -3.30 -11.55 10.00
CA ILE A 197 -2.40 -12.33 9.13
C ILE A 197 -1.31 -11.43 8.51
N ILE A 198 -1.70 -10.25 8.01
CA ILE A 198 -0.76 -9.30 7.42
C ILE A 198 0.21 -8.76 8.48
N ASN A 199 -0.29 -8.39 9.65
CA ASN A 199 0.52 -7.84 10.72
C ASN A 199 1.54 -8.86 11.24
N ASP A 200 1.13 -10.12 11.42
CA ASP A 200 2.03 -11.19 11.86
C ASP A 200 3.16 -11.40 10.84
N SER A 201 2.83 -11.50 9.55
CA SER A 201 3.84 -11.61 8.49
C SER A 201 4.74 -10.36 8.40
N TYR A 202 4.17 -9.16 8.60
CA TYR A 202 4.92 -7.91 8.58
C TYR A 202 5.95 -7.86 9.70
N THR A 203 5.57 -8.26 10.92
CA THR A 203 6.47 -8.28 12.07
C THR A 203 7.58 -9.32 11.91
N GLU A 204 7.28 -10.50 11.35
CA GLU A 204 8.27 -11.54 11.03
C GLU A 204 9.30 -11.01 10.02
N VAL A 205 8.84 -10.50 8.87
CA VAL A 205 9.70 -9.98 7.79
C VAL A 205 10.52 -8.78 8.27
N LYS A 206 9.93 -7.87 9.06
CA LYS A 206 10.66 -6.75 9.67
C LYS A 206 11.81 -7.24 10.56
N SER A 207 11.58 -8.30 11.34
CA SER A 207 12.61 -8.89 12.21
C SER A 207 13.74 -9.55 11.40
N GLU A 208 13.42 -10.19 10.28
CA GLU A 208 14.39 -10.84 9.40
C GLU A 208 15.28 -9.81 8.66
N LEU A 209 14.66 -8.77 8.08
CA LEU A 209 15.38 -7.67 7.41
C LEU A 209 16.20 -6.80 8.36
N SER A 210 15.88 -6.80 9.66
CA SER A 210 16.70 -6.13 10.68
C SER A 210 17.97 -6.92 11.04
N ARG A 211 17.98 -8.23 10.78
CA ARG A 211 19.11 -9.12 11.02
C ARG A 211 20.06 -9.23 9.83
N GLN A 212 19.60 -8.91 8.62
CA GLN A 212 20.47 -8.86 7.44
C GLN A 212 21.30 -7.56 7.46
N PRO A 213 22.65 -7.65 7.35
CA PRO A 213 23.48 -6.47 7.23
C PRO A 213 23.12 -5.70 5.96
N ASN A 214 23.01 -4.38 6.09
CA ASN A 214 22.51 -3.44 5.09
C ASN A 214 22.99 -3.68 3.65
N ASP A 215 22.06 -3.94 2.72
CA ASP A 215 22.22 -3.82 1.25
C ASP A 215 22.54 -2.38 0.77
N ILE A 216 22.89 -1.47 1.69
CA ILE A 216 23.33 -0.09 1.40
C ILE A 216 24.57 -0.08 0.49
N GLU A 217 25.31 -1.20 0.39
CA GLU A 217 26.39 -1.37 -0.58
C GLU A 217 25.96 -1.05 -2.01
N MET A 218 24.72 -1.35 -2.42
CA MET A 218 24.30 -1.15 -3.81
C MET A 218 24.04 0.31 -4.17
N ILE A 219 23.62 1.13 -3.18
CA ILE A 219 23.47 2.59 -3.34
C ILE A 219 24.84 3.27 -3.28
N ASP A 220 25.75 2.81 -2.40
CA ASP A 220 27.12 3.30 -2.34
C ASP A 220 27.91 2.97 -3.62
N ILE A 221 27.67 1.79 -4.22
CA ILE A 221 28.23 1.41 -5.52
C ILE A 221 27.67 2.31 -6.62
N ALA A 222 26.36 2.54 -6.69
CA ALA A 222 25.75 3.41 -7.70
C ALA A 222 26.22 4.87 -7.56
N ALA A 223 26.33 5.38 -6.33
CA ALA A 223 26.89 6.69 -6.03
C ALA A 223 28.37 6.78 -6.46
N GLY A 224 29.18 5.74 -6.20
CA GLY A 224 30.56 5.65 -6.65
C GLY A 224 30.71 5.63 -8.18
N TYR A 225 29.81 4.93 -8.88
CA TYR A 225 29.76 4.96 -10.35
C TYR A 225 29.40 6.35 -10.87
N TRP A 226 28.41 7.03 -10.27
CA TRP A 226 27.98 8.38 -10.68
C TRP A 226 29.09 9.41 -10.47
N GLN A 227 29.81 9.32 -9.34
CA GLN A 227 30.99 10.15 -9.07
C GLN A 227 32.12 9.91 -10.08
N SER A 228 32.37 8.64 -10.45
CA SER A 228 33.40 8.30 -11.45
C SER A 228 33.08 8.83 -12.86
N LEU A 229 31.79 8.93 -13.20
CA LEU A 229 31.28 9.42 -14.48
C LEU A 229 31.29 10.96 -14.54
N LEU A 230 30.91 11.62 -13.44
CA LEU A 230 31.03 13.07 -13.27
C LEU A 230 32.50 13.53 -13.34
N ARG A 231 33.42 12.76 -12.76
CA ARG A 231 34.87 13.04 -12.83
C ARG A 231 35.43 12.93 -14.26
N LYS A 232 34.92 12.00 -15.08
CA LYS A 232 35.30 11.90 -16.50
C LYS A 232 34.73 13.03 -17.36
N LEU A 233 33.56 13.56 -17.01
CA LEU A 233 32.93 14.69 -17.69
C LEU A 233 33.55 16.04 -17.27
N ARG A 234 34.01 16.18 -16.02
CA ARG A 234 34.72 17.38 -15.52
C ARG A 234 36.09 17.63 -16.15
N LEU A 235 36.76 16.61 -16.68
CA LEU A 235 38.06 16.74 -17.36
C LEU A 235 37.97 17.32 -18.79
N LYS A 236 36.79 17.78 -19.22
CA LYS A 236 36.57 18.36 -20.56
C LYS A 236 35.82 19.69 -20.51
N LYS A 237 36.44 20.72 -19.93
CA LYS A 237 36.05 22.14 -20.11
C LYS A 237 37.35 22.95 -20.21
N LYS A 238 37.87 23.11 -21.44
CA LYS A 238 37.88 24.29 -22.33
C LYS A 238 38.76 25.43 -21.78
N ASP A 239 39.83 25.73 -22.52
CA ASP A 239 40.78 26.83 -22.29
C ASP A 239 40.06 28.16 -21.99
N THR A 240 40.34 28.74 -20.82
CA THR A 240 39.89 30.07 -20.42
C THR A 240 41.08 30.97 -20.09
N THR A 241 40.91 32.25 -20.40
CA THR A 241 41.87 33.35 -20.28
C THR A 241 42.41 33.54 -18.85
N PRO A 242 43.61 34.12 -18.67
CA PRO A 242 44.31 34.19 -17.39
C PRO A 242 43.57 34.95 -16.26
N GLU A 243 42.56 35.75 -16.56
CA GLU A 243 41.74 36.47 -15.56
C GLU A 243 40.66 35.61 -14.90
N ASP A 244 40.20 34.53 -15.55
CA ASP A 244 39.26 33.55 -14.97
C ASP A 244 39.97 32.62 -13.95
N ASN A 245 41.29 32.50 -14.08
CA ASN A 245 42.10 31.56 -13.32
C ASN A 245 42.19 31.92 -11.82
N ASP A 246 42.15 33.20 -11.48
CA ASP A 246 42.22 33.64 -10.07
C ASP A 246 40.88 33.44 -9.34
N CYS A 247 39.75 33.67 -10.02
CA CYS A 247 38.42 33.38 -9.49
C CYS A 247 38.17 31.87 -9.38
N GLU A 248 38.61 31.07 -10.36
CA GLU A 248 38.55 29.61 -10.27
C GLU A 248 39.46 29.06 -9.16
N ARG A 249 40.67 29.61 -8.98
CA ARG A 249 41.55 29.23 -7.87
C ARG A 249 40.98 29.56 -6.50
N PHE A 250 40.35 30.73 -6.35
CA PHE A 250 39.69 31.09 -5.09
C PHE A 250 38.48 30.21 -4.82
N ARG A 251 37.69 29.89 -5.86
CA ARG A 251 36.60 28.92 -5.78
C ARG A 251 37.08 27.53 -5.39
N ASP A 252 38.18 27.04 -5.97
CA ASP A 252 38.77 25.74 -5.64
C ASP A 252 39.30 25.70 -4.20
N ALA A 253 39.85 26.81 -3.69
CA ALA A 253 40.26 26.92 -2.29
C ALA A 253 39.07 26.84 -1.32
N LEU A 254 37.95 27.50 -1.63
CA LEU A 254 36.71 27.42 -0.83
C LEU A 254 36.08 26.03 -0.89
N LEU A 255 36.18 25.33 -2.03
CA LEU A 255 35.75 23.94 -2.14
C LEU A 255 36.65 23.01 -1.30
N ALA A 256 37.95 23.25 -1.25
CA ALA A 256 38.89 22.51 -0.41
C ALA A 256 38.63 22.71 1.10
N GLU A 257 38.12 23.88 1.50
CA GLU A 257 37.67 24.19 2.86
C GLU A 257 36.30 23.56 3.21
N GLY A 258 35.66 22.89 2.25
CA GLY A 258 34.44 22.12 2.46
C GLY A 258 33.16 22.95 2.49
N PHE A 259 33.10 24.01 1.66
CA PHE A 259 31.85 24.70 1.31
C PHE A 259 31.23 24.08 0.05
N SER A 260 29.90 24.11 -0.10
CA SER A 260 29.22 23.56 -1.28
C SER A 260 29.27 24.50 -2.48
N GLU A 261 29.18 23.96 -3.70
CA GLU A 261 29.22 24.77 -4.93
C GLU A 261 28.10 25.81 -5.00
N ASP A 262 26.93 25.49 -4.44
CA ASP A 262 25.77 26.37 -4.45
C ASP A 262 25.94 27.56 -3.49
N GLU A 263 26.51 27.33 -2.29
CA GLU A 263 26.82 28.37 -1.31
C GLU A 263 27.88 29.36 -1.84
N ILE A 264 28.92 28.84 -2.50
CA ILE A 264 29.99 29.66 -3.08
C ILE A 264 29.42 30.49 -4.25
N ALA A 265 28.57 29.90 -5.09
CA ALA A 265 27.95 30.61 -6.21
C ALA A 265 27.01 31.73 -5.73
N GLU A 266 26.21 31.49 -4.69
CA GLU A 266 25.33 32.51 -4.11
C GLU A 266 26.14 33.67 -3.50
N ALA A 267 27.24 33.38 -2.80
CA ALA A 267 28.14 34.40 -2.27
C ALA A 267 28.82 35.21 -3.40
N PHE A 268 29.27 34.55 -4.48
CA PHE A 268 29.92 35.23 -5.60
C PHE A 268 28.94 36.14 -6.38
N ILE A 269 27.67 35.73 -6.50
CA ILE A 269 26.60 36.56 -7.08
C ILE A 269 26.31 37.76 -6.16
N LYS A 270 26.23 37.54 -4.85
CA LYS A 270 25.88 38.57 -3.87
C LYS A 270 26.89 39.71 -3.80
N TYR A 271 28.17 39.41 -4.02
CA TYR A 271 29.26 40.39 -3.97
C TYR A 271 29.76 40.83 -5.37
N ASP A 272 29.05 40.48 -6.45
CA ASP A 272 29.37 40.86 -7.85
C ASP A 272 30.82 40.57 -8.28
N ILE A 273 31.31 39.39 -7.90
CA ILE A 273 32.72 39.00 -8.08
C ILE A 273 32.98 38.45 -9.50
N SER A 274 31.91 38.13 -10.25
CA SER A 274 32.04 37.56 -11.58
C SER A 274 32.39 38.61 -12.63
N GLY A 275 33.65 38.63 -13.06
CA GLY A 275 34.12 39.40 -14.21
C GLY A 275 34.94 40.66 -13.91
N ARG A 276 35.43 40.83 -12.67
CA ARG A 276 36.38 41.88 -12.29
C ARG A 276 37.64 41.26 -11.67
N LYS A 277 38.73 42.03 -11.62
CA LYS A 277 39.96 41.61 -10.93
C LYS A 277 39.66 41.42 -9.45
N LEU A 278 39.89 40.20 -8.96
CA LEU A 278 39.61 39.80 -7.58
C LEU A 278 40.58 40.50 -6.62
N GLU A 279 40.08 41.39 -5.77
CA GLU A 279 40.89 42.06 -4.75
C GLU A 279 40.91 41.26 -3.44
N LEU A 280 41.94 41.50 -2.61
CA LEU A 280 42.13 40.77 -1.35
C LEU A 280 40.99 41.03 -0.34
N ASP A 281 40.35 42.21 -0.43
CA ASP A 281 39.23 42.60 0.44
C ASP A 281 37.97 41.81 0.10
N ASP A 282 37.71 41.58 -1.21
CA ASP A 282 36.57 40.79 -1.69
C ASP A 282 36.65 39.33 -1.22
N MET A 283 37.87 38.74 -1.25
CA MET A 283 38.12 37.39 -0.74
C MET A 283 37.78 37.27 0.76
N GLN A 284 38.21 38.24 1.56
CA GLN A 284 37.96 38.24 3.01
C GLN A 284 36.47 38.42 3.34
N MET A 285 35.74 39.22 2.56
CA MET A 285 34.29 39.41 2.77
C MET A 285 33.51 38.13 2.48
N VAL A 286 33.81 37.43 1.38
CA VAL A 286 33.15 36.17 1.01
C VAL A 286 33.43 35.07 2.02
N GLU A 287 34.69 34.90 2.41
CA GLU A 287 35.10 33.90 3.39
C GLU A 287 34.36 34.12 4.73
N ARG A 288 34.33 35.37 5.22
CA ARG A 288 33.62 35.71 6.46
C ARG A 288 32.11 35.48 6.37
N ALA A 289 31.50 35.77 5.23
CA ALA A 289 30.06 35.54 5.01
C ALA A 289 29.72 34.04 5.01
N LEU A 290 30.53 33.23 4.31
CA LEU A 290 30.36 31.77 4.24
C LEU A 290 30.57 31.11 5.61
N PHE A 291 31.58 31.52 6.38
CA PHE A 291 31.78 31.01 7.74
C PHE A 291 30.63 31.35 8.69
N MET A 292 30.07 32.55 8.58
CA MET A 292 28.91 32.96 9.38
C MET A 292 27.65 32.16 9.02
N GLN A 293 27.45 31.84 7.75
CA GLN A 293 26.33 31.02 7.29
C GLN A 293 26.48 29.57 7.75
N LYS A 294 27.67 28.97 7.59
CA LYS A 294 28.00 27.63 8.07
C LYS A 294 27.82 27.50 9.59
N GLY A 295 28.21 28.52 10.35
CA GLY A 295 27.99 28.57 11.81
C GLY A 295 26.51 28.56 12.19
N LYS A 296 25.67 29.35 11.51
CA LYS A 296 24.21 29.39 11.77
C LYS A 296 23.53 28.06 11.44
N VAL A 297 23.86 27.48 10.29
CA VAL A 297 23.31 26.17 9.86
C VAL A 297 23.71 25.08 10.86
N HIS A 298 24.94 25.08 11.35
CA HIS A 298 25.39 24.10 12.34
C HIS A 298 24.69 24.25 13.70
N GLU A 299 24.36 25.48 14.09
CA GLU A 299 23.59 25.75 15.31
C GLU A 299 22.12 25.30 15.17
N GLU A 300 21.51 25.50 14.01
CA GLU A 300 20.16 25.02 13.70
C GLU A 300 20.10 23.49 13.66
N LEU A 301 21.08 22.83 13.04
CA LEU A 301 21.21 21.37 13.04
C LEU A 301 21.34 20.82 14.47
N ARG A 302 22.15 21.46 15.34
CA ARG A 302 22.23 21.08 16.77
C ARG A 302 20.90 21.24 17.49
N LYS A 303 20.16 22.33 17.25
CA LYS A 303 18.83 22.53 17.86
C LYS A 303 17.83 21.49 17.36
N GLN A 304 17.89 21.11 16.09
CA GLN A 304 17.03 20.08 15.51
C GLN A 304 17.37 18.68 16.03
N GLU A 305 18.65 18.32 16.15
CA GLU A 305 19.09 17.06 16.76
C GLU A 305 18.66 16.97 18.23
N GLN A 306 18.80 18.07 18.97
CA GLN A 306 18.40 18.10 20.38
C GLN A 306 16.89 17.97 20.54
N THR A 307 16.11 18.65 19.70
CA THR A 307 14.64 18.49 19.66
C THR A 307 14.24 17.05 19.32
N THR A 308 14.95 16.41 18.39
CA THR A 308 14.71 15.00 18.00
C THR A 308 15.05 14.02 19.13
N ARG A 309 16.10 14.31 19.92
CA ARG A 309 16.42 13.53 21.12
C ARG A 309 15.34 13.69 22.19
N ASP A 310 14.88 14.91 22.42
CA ASP A 310 13.87 15.21 23.43
C ASP A 310 12.51 14.56 23.09
N THR A 311 12.11 14.56 21.81
CA THR A 311 10.89 13.86 21.35
C THR A 311 11.01 12.34 21.49
N ASN A 312 12.18 11.75 21.21
CA ASN A 312 12.41 10.32 21.41
C ASN A 312 12.34 9.92 22.89
N ILE A 313 12.89 10.74 23.79
CA ILE A 313 12.77 10.52 25.25
C ILE A 313 11.31 10.62 25.69
N LEU A 314 10.56 11.59 25.16
CA LEU A 314 9.14 11.74 25.47
C LEU A 314 8.33 10.53 24.99
N ASN A 315 8.57 10.06 23.76
CA ASN A 315 7.92 8.86 23.23
C ASN A 315 8.22 7.62 24.07
N HIS A 316 9.46 7.45 24.55
CA HIS A 316 9.80 6.35 25.46
C HIS A 316 9.03 6.46 26.80
N ARG A 317 8.84 7.68 27.33
CA ARG A 317 8.04 7.89 28.56
C ARG A 317 6.56 7.59 28.32
N VAL A 318 6.01 7.98 27.18
CA VAL A 318 4.62 7.67 26.81
C VAL A 318 4.42 6.16 26.69
N SER A 319 5.34 5.45 26.02
CA SER A 319 5.27 3.99 25.92
C SER A 319 5.28 3.29 27.29
N HIS A 320 6.11 3.76 28.23
CA HIS A 320 6.13 3.23 29.60
C HIS A 320 4.83 3.52 30.37
N LEU A 321 4.19 4.67 30.11
CA LEU A 321 2.89 5.00 30.68
C LEU A 321 1.79 4.09 30.13
N GLU A 322 1.80 3.82 28.83
CA GLU A 322 0.85 2.88 28.21
C GLU A 322 0.95 1.48 28.83
N GLU A 323 2.17 0.94 28.99
CA GLU A 323 2.38 -0.37 29.63
C GLU A 323 1.93 -0.40 31.10
N SER A 324 2.10 0.71 31.82
CA SER A 324 1.61 0.85 33.20
C SER A 324 0.08 0.87 33.26
N LEU A 325 -0.56 1.51 32.27
CA LEU A 325 -2.01 1.60 32.16
C LEU A 325 -2.63 0.24 31.84
N PHE A 326 -2.00 -0.54 30.93
CA PHE A 326 -2.39 -1.92 30.67
C PHE A 326 -2.32 -2.80 31.93
N ARG A 327 -1.23 -2.71 32.71
CA ARG A 327 -1.12 -3.44 33.98
C ARG A 327 -2.18 -3.03 35.00
N MET A 328 -2.62 -1.77 34.98
CA MET A 328 -3.67 -1.28 35.85
C MET A 328 -5.04 -1.83 35.46
N CYS A 329 -5.35 -1.89 34.16
CA CYS A 329 -6.56 -2.53 33.64
C CYS A 329 -6.65 -4.01 34.03
N ASP A 330 -5.56 -4.76 33.88
CA ASP A 330 -5.50 -6.19 34.26
C ASP A 330 -5.74 -6.41 35.77
N ARG A 331 -5.21 -5.52 36.61
CA ARG A 331 -5.52 -5.52 38.05
C ARG A 331 -6.98 -5.20 38.34
N ILE A 332 -7.60 -4.27 37.60
CA ILE A 332 -9.01 -3.94 37.76
C ILE A 332 -9.88 -5.14 37.38
N GLU A 333 -9.59 -5.83 36.28
CA GLU A 333 -10.30 -7.06 35.89
C GLU A 333 -10.18 -8.15 36.96
N THR A 334 -8.98 -8.31 37.52
CA THR A 334 -8.75 -9.25 38.62
C THR A 334 -9.61 -8.90 39.84
N ILE A 335 -9.71 -7.63 40.22
CA ILE A 335 -10.56 -7.16 41.33
C ILE A 335 -12.03 -7.40 41.02
N ILE A 336 -12.51 -7.07 39.81
CA ILE A 336 -13.89 -7.32 39.38
C ILE A 336 -14.22 -8.81 39.51
N SER A 337 -13.32 -9.70 39.07
CA SER A 337 -13.49 -11.14 39.20
C SER A 337 -13.55 -11.62 40.65
N ALA A 338 -12.80 -10.99 41.55
CA ALA A 338 -12.79 -11.31 42.97
C ALA A 338 -14.09 -10.85 43.65
N VAL A 339 -14.57 -9.65 43.33
CA VAL A 339 -15.85 -9.11 43.83
C VAL A 339 -17.01 -9.98 43.36
N LYS A 340 -17.03 -10.38 42.09
CA LYS A 340 -18.07 -11.27 41.55
C LYS A 340 -18.10 -12.62 42.29
N ARG A 341 -16.94 -13.21 42.57
CA ARG A 341 -16.83 -14.45 43.36
C ARG A 341 -17.33 -14.28 44.80
N MET A 342 -17.06 -13.15 45.44
CA MET A 342 -17.60 -12.86 46.78
C MET A 342 -19.12 -12.74 46.76
N ASP A 343 -19.69 -12.06 45.76
CA ASP A 343 -21.14 -11.88 45.63
C ASP A 343 -21.86 -13.22 45.38
N GLU A 344 -21.29 -14.08 44.53
CA GLU A 344 -21.76 -15.46 44.32
C GLU A 344 -21.68 -16.29 45.61
N ALA A 345 -20.62 -16.13 46.41
CA ALA A 345 -20.48 -16.82 47.68
C ALA A 345 -21.52 -16.37 48.72
N ILE A 346 -21.75 -15.05 48.84
CA ILE A 346 -22.79 -14.49 49.72
C ILE A 346 -24.18 -15.00 49.31
N THR A 347 -24.47 -15.00 48.01
CA THR A 347 -25.75 -15.48 47.48
C THR A 347 -25.97 -16.97 47.79
N ARG A 348 -24.92 -17.80 47.69
CA ARG A 348 -24.99 -19.22 48.06
C ARG A 348 -25.24 -19.42 49.56
N THR A 349 -24.57 -18.64 50.41
CA THR A 349 -24.78 -18.70 51.86
C THR A 349 -26.20 -18.32 52.23
N ASN A 350 -26.72 -17.21 51.70
CA ASN A 350 -28.10 -16.78 51.94
C ASN A 350 -29.12 -17.83 51.49
N ARG A 351 -28.91 -18.44 50.31
CA ARG A 351 -29.78 -19.52 49.81
C ARG A 351 -29.75 -20.76 50.71
N ASN A 352 -28.57 -21.14 51.22
CA ASN A 352 -28.46 -22.26 52.16
C ASN A 352 -29.17 -21.96 53.48
N ASP A 353 -29.03 -20.75 54.01
CA ASP A 353 -29.71 -20.32 55.23
C ASP A 353 -31.24 -20.35 55.05
N ASP A 354 -31.75 -19.92 53.90
CA ASP A 354 -33.18 -19.98 53.56
C ASP A 354 -33.69 -21.42 53.44
N ILE A 355 -32.91 -22.34 52.85
CA ILE A 355 -33.24 -23.76 52.79
C ILE A 355 -33.32 -24.37 54.19
N VAL A 356 -32.34 -24.08 55.06
CA VAL A 356 -32.31 -24.58 56.45
C VAL A 356 -33.52 -24.05 57.24
N ARG A 357 -33.90 -22.78 57.05
CA ARG A 357 -35.11 -22.22 57.66
C ARG A 357 -36.37 -22.90 57.16
N ALA A 358 -36.47 -23.17 55.86
CA ALA A 358 -37.61 -23.85 55.26
C ALA A 358 -37.74 -25.31 55.76
N GLU A 359 -36.64 -26.05 55.85
CA GLU A 359 -36.63 -27.42 56.40
C GLU A 359 -37.06 -27.44 57.87
N THR A 360 -36.59 -26.47 58.67
CA THR A 360 -36.95 -26.37 60.09
C THR A 360 -38.45 -26.08 60.25
N ALA A 361 -39.01 -25.20 59.41
CA ALA A 361 -40.44 -24.89 59.39
C ALA A 361 -41.29 -26.08 58.92
N LEU A 362 -40.82 -26.87 57.96
CA LEU A 362 -41.48 -28.09 57.51
C LEU A 362 -41.48 -29.17 58.61
N ARG A 363 -40.36 -29.38 59.30
CA ARG A 363 -40.27 -30.32 60.44
C ARG A 363 -41.21 -29.93 61.58
N ALA A 364 -41.38 -28.64 61.84
CA ALA A 364 -42.34 -28.14 62.84
C ALA A 364 -43.82 -28.36 62.46
N ARG A 365 -44.10 -28.58 61.16
CA ARG A 365 -45.47 -28.78 60.63
C ARG A 365 -45.87 -30.24 60.44
N ILE A 366 -44.96 -31.21 60.60
CA ILE A 366 -45.31 -32.64 60.56
C ILE A 366 -45.66 -33.08 62.00
N PRO A 367 -46.94 -33.30 62.34
CA PRO A 367 -47.29 -33.88 63.63
C PRO A 367 -46.82 -35.34 63.64
N ASN A 368 -46.14 -35.74 64.70
CA ASN A 368 -45.76 -37.14 64.94
C ASN A 368 -47.00 -38.03 64.83
N SER A 369 -47.13 -38.77 63.72
CA SER A 369 -48.06 -39.89 63.63
C SER A 369 -47.44 -41.08 64.35
N SER A 370 -47.83 -41.23 65.61
CA SER A 370 -47.81 -42.48 66.37
C SER A 370 -48.68 -43.55 65.73
#